data_AF-A0A7S1I325-F1
#
_entry.id   AF-A0A7S1I325-F1
#
_cell.length_a   1.000
_cell.length_b   1.000
_cell.length_c   1.000
_cell.angle_alpha   90.00
_cell.angle_beta   90.00
_cell.angle_gamma   90.00
#
_symmetry.space_group_name_H-M   'P 1'
#
loop_
_entity.id
_entity.type
_entity.pdbx_description
1 polymer ?
#
loop_
_entity_poly.entity_id
_entity_poly.type
_entity_poly.pdbx_seq_one_letter_code
_entity_poly.pdbx_strand_id
1 'polypeptide(L)'
;MPAEHVVHAACQQLARAPSSWPMQSAQDVLTFVRDMASEFDRCLLEMSRIQASQDAASSDVPHAQSTVLSKSQSMSKSKSFALQREASAVFKKIQLDRRPYAIVQTPEQRMADAKNRQKRRVDEMRTVLLLIVLLIQMWWLPYAVAFHVTITSGLVAMCYVMDLVYWGNMCLHLADPMQWYLYARDPCAPVGIFDEVASRGEYLKGWFVIDLLALIPFELVVYAVTGELGSLVSVWRLNRLLYGLHLTHWLKRGLTTIFPAINLSVVELFRLVVGALYFLHLQTCILYGLVASTDMADFWTFMGREDSGKFMHAYVLTYDTIIKMSSGFGGQWPNTDAQHLVCLWITLMGFGVYSFLLFGVMKVVKRWDTAAYNLRKKIEKVSDYLDYTQTPSALRAQILSYYKHLWKMCHSFSPDGGFLSDLPLELQHKLTFSINYALVQKVGIFQAVRQETHFLANIVALLRPRVCLPGQILLRAHSGSSEMFFIDKGELSVLDSNENVVSTLREGQYFGELFILYGICPTHTVVADTTCYLYILQQEDFDLLMDQYPESLVGILNGVLSGFQKPPISGRRQSFHAQKPPISGRRQSFHAQKPPISG
;
A
#
# COMPACT_ATOMS: atom_id res chain seq x y z
N MET A 1 0.65 23.93 60.61
CA MET A 1 1.07 22.52 60.60
C MET A 1 2.21 22.39 59.60
N PRO A 2 3.30 21.63 59.87
CA PRO A 2 4.42 21.62 58.94
C PRO A 2 4.02 20.91 57.64
N ALA A 3 4.26 21.57 56.50
CA ALA A 3 3.94 21.07 55.15
C ALA A 3 4.56 19.68 54.86
N GLU A 4 5.63 19.31 55.57
CA GLU A 4 6.26 17.99 55.51
C GLU A 4 5.30 16.84 55.86
N HIS A 5 4.37 17.03 56.81
CA HIS A 5 3.42 15.99 57.19
C HIS A 5 2.33 15.75 56.13
N VAL A 6 1.96 16.77 55.36
CA VAL A 6 0.91 16.68 54.33
C VAL A 6 1.47 15.99 53.07
N VAL A 7 2.70 16.33 52.68
CA VAL A 7 3.39 15.72 51.52
C VAL A 7 3.73 14.26 51.81
N HIS A 8 4.22 13.94 53.02
CA HIS A 8 4.54 12.57 53.39
C HIS A 8 3.29 11.67 53.50
N ALA A 9 2.15 12.22 53.94
CA ALA A 9 0.87 11.51 53.97
C ALA A 9 0.29 11.27 52.56
N ALA A 10 0.42 12.23 51.65
CA ALA A 10 -0.03 12.11 50.26
C ALA A 10 0.79 11.05 49.48
N CYS A 11 2.11 11.01 49.67
CA CYS A 11 2.98 9.99 49.06
C CYS A 11 2.67 8.57 49.58
N GLN A 12 2.33 8.41 50.87
CA GLN A 12 1.92 7.12 51.43
C GLN A 12 0.54 6.65 50.95
N GLN A 13 -0.39 7.57 50.65
CA GLN A 13 -1.69 7.23 50.05
C GLN A 13 -1.55 6.78 48.59
N LEU A 14 -0.71 7.45 47.80
CA LEU A 14 -0.41 7.06 46.40
C LEU A 14 0.29 5.71 46.31
N ALA A 15 1.18 5.38 47.26
CA ALA A 15 1.86 4.08 47.31
C ALA A 15 0.93 2.89 47.65
N ARG A 16 -0.29 3.15 48.15
CA ARG A 16 -1.27 2.12 48.54
C ARG A 16 -2.45 1.99 47.56
N ALA A 17 -2.46 2.75 46.46
CA ALA A 17 -3.54 2.71 45.48
C ALA A 17 -3.55 1.39 44.68
N PRO A 18 -4.72 0.75 44.46
CA PRO A 18 -4.81 -0.53 43.75
C PRO A 18 -4.53 -0.38 42.25
N SER A 19 -3.98 -1.43 41.63
CA SER A 19 -3.49 -1.47 40.25
C SER A 19 -4.55 -1.34 39.14
N SER A 20 -5.78 -0.97 39.47
CA SER A 20 -6.95 -0.97 38.57
C SER A 20 -7.54 0.42 38.32
N TRP A 21 -6.81 1.51 38.56
CA TRP A 21 -7.31 2.87 38.31
C TRP A 21 -7.29 3.25 36.81
N PRO A 22 -8.37 3.86 36.28
CA PRO A 22 -8.52 4.14 34.85
C PRO A 22 -7.70 5.36 34.37
N MET A 23 -7.30 5.34 33.09
CA MET A 23 -6.27 6.21 32.45
C MET A 23 -6.43 7.74 32.58
N GLN A 24 -7.57 8.28 33.02
CA GLN A 24 -7.73 9.73 33.23
C GLN A 24 -7.02 10.22 34.51
N SER A 25 -6.82 9.35 35.51
CA SER A 25 -6.23 9.77 36.79
C SER A 25 -4.72 10.02 36.75
N ALA A 26 -4.01 9.57 35.70
CA ALA A 26 -2.56 9.79 35.58
C ALA A 26 -2.23 11.26 35.22
N GLN A 27 -3.10 11.90 34.43
CA GLN A 27 -3.01 13.33 34.16
C GLN A 27 -3.35 14.14 35.41
N ASP A 28 -4.35 13.72 36.18
CA ASP A 28 -4.72 14.36 37.46
C ASP A 28 -3.63 14.26 38.53
N VAL A 29 -2.91 13.13 38.58
CA VAL A 29 -1.75 12.97 39.45
C VAL A 29 -0.58 13.84 38.99
N LEU A 30 -0.37 13.98 37.68
CA LEU A 30 0.67 14.85 37.12
C LEU A 30 0.37 16.34 37.30
N THR A 31 -0.88 16.77 37.15
CA THR A 31 -1.31 18.14 37.49
C THR A 31 -1.22 18.40 38.98
N PHE A 32 -1.66 17.48 39.84
CA PHE A 32 -1.53 17.64 41.30
C PHE A 32 -0.07 17.76 41.77
N VAL A 33 0.85 16.97 41.19
CA VAL A 33 2.29 17.05 41.50
C VAL A 33 2.90 18.36 40.97
N ARG A 34 2.47 18.83 39.79
CA ARG A 34 2.89 20.11 39.21
C ARG A 34 2.39 21.30 40.03
N ASP A 35 1.14 21.25 40.49
CA ASP A 35 0.53 22.29 41.30
C ASP A 35 1.19 22.37 42.67
N MET A 36 1.42 21.22 43.33
CA MET A 36 2.20 21.18 44.59
C MET A 36 3.62 21.74 44.44
N ALA A 37 4.32 21.42 43.34
CA ALA A 37 5.65 21.96 43.09
C ALA A 37 5.62 23.49 42.92
N SER A 38 4.59 24.01 42.23
CA SER A 38 4.40 25.45 42.02
C SER A 38 4.03 26.20 43.31
N GLU A 39 3.25 25.58 44.20
CA GLU A 39 2.86 26.13 45.51
C GLU A 39 4.07 26.19 46.45
N PHE A 40 4.94 25.18 46.36
CA PHE A 40 6.16 25.09 47.16
C PHE A 40 7.20 26.12 46.73
N ASP A 41 7.38 26.34 45.42
CA ASP A 41 8.24 27.42 44.90
C ASP A 41 7.73 28.81 45.29
N ARG A 42 6.40 29.03 45.30
CA ARG A 42 5.81 30.27 45.82
C ARG A 42 6.08 30.47 47.30
N CYS A 43 5.93 29.44 48.13
CA CYS A 43 6.23 29.53 49.56
C CYS A 43 7.71 29.81 49.82
N LEU A 44 8.62 29.22 49.05
CA LEU A 44 10.06 29.47 49.14
C LEU A 44 10.43 30.92 48.75
N LEU A 45 9.80 31.44 47.69
CA LEU A 45 9.95 32.85 47.28
C LEU A 45 9.42 33.81 48.36
N GLU A 46 8.28 33.50 48.97
CA GLU A 46 7.71 34.35 50.01
C GLU A 46 8.51 34.32 51.31
N MET A 47 9.02 33.14 51.70
CA MET A 47 9.97 33.02 52.82
C MET A 47 11.26 33.79 52.54
N SER A 48 11.77 33.78 51.30
CA SER A 48 12.97 34.55 50.93
C SER A 48 12.74 36.06 50.99
N ARG A 49 11.53 36.54 50.69
CA ARG A 49 11.14 37.95 50.82
C ARG A 49 10.98 38.40 52.26
N ILE A 50 10.40 37.54 53.11
CA ILE A 50 10.26 37.82 54.55
C ILE A 50 11.62 37.83 55.23
N GLN A 51 12.53 36.95 54.83
CA GLN A 51 13.91 36.95 55.32
C GLN A 51 14.64 38.24 54.88
N ALA A 52 14.52 38.62 53.61
CA ALA A 52 15.11 39.85 53.09
C ALA A 52 14.53 41.13 53.73
N SER A 53 13.26 41.13 54.16
CA SER A 53 12.66 42.27 54.86
C SER A 53 13.06 42.34 56.33
N GLN A 54 13.31 41.20 56.98
CA GLN A 54 13.86 41.13 58.34
C GLN A 54 15.35 41.52 58.37
N ASP A 55 16.13 41.13 57.35
CA ASP A 55 17.55 41.45 57.23
C ASP A 55 17.81 42.93 56.87
N ALA A 56 16.85 43.60 56.22
CA ALA A 56 16.91 45.05 55.95
C ALA A 56 16.67 45.91 57.21
N ALA A 57 16.15 45.32 58.30
CA ALA A 57 15.87 46.02 59.55
C ALA A 57 17.02 45.94 60.57
N SER A 58 18.07 45.14 60.33
CA SER A 58 19.24 45.00 61.21
C SER A 58 20.53 45.32 60.47
N SER A 59 21.12 46.49 60.73
CA SER A 59 22.40 46.92 60.19
C SER A 59 23.59 46.19 60.81
N ASP A 60 24.66 46.13 60.00
CA ASP A 60 26.06 45.80 60.29
C ASP A 60 26.49 44.32 60.31
N VAL A 61 27.07 43.88 59.17
CA VAL A 61 28.34 43.15 58.98
C VAL A 61 28.30 42.33 57.66
N PRO A 62 29.11 42.65 56.63
CA PRO A 62 28.94 42.10 55.28
C PRO A 62 29.54 40.70 55.02
N HIS A 63 30.27 40.10 55.97
CA HIS A 63 30.99 38.83 55.71
C HIS A 63 30.30 37.55 56.22
N ALA A 64 29.32 37.63 57.12
CA ALA A 64 28.58 36.46 57.61
C ALA A 64 27.37 36.09 56.72
N GLN A 65 26.83 37.05 55.95
CA GLN A 65 25.60 36.91 55.17
C GLN A 65 25.73 35.97 53.95
N SER A 66 26.90 35.91 53.30
CA SER A 66 27.11 35.05 52.12
C SER A 66 27.20 33.55 52.45
N THR A 67 27.57 33.22 53.69
CA THR A 67 27.83 31.82 54.10
C THR A 67 26.55 31.13 54.58
N VAL A 68 25.59 31.89 55.12
CA VAL A 68 24.28 31.36 55.55
C VAL A 68 23.33 31.19 54.35
N LEU A 69 23.34 32.14 53.40
CA LEU A 69 22.61 32.04 52.13
C LEU A 69 23.12 30.89 51.25
N SER A 70 24.44 30.65 51.19
CA SER A 70 24.99 29.53 50.43
C SER A 70 24.67 28.17 51.08
N LYS A 71 24.67 28.08 52.42
CA LYS A 71 24.25 26.87 53.14
C LYS A 71 22.76 26.58 52.98
N SER A 72 21.88 27.57 53.06
CA SER A 72 20.43 27.37 52.88
C SER A 72 20.07 27.01 51.43
N GLN A 73 20.72 27.63 50.44
CA GLN A 73 20.57 27.25 49.03
C GLN A 73 21.14 25.86 48.73
N SER A 74 22.25 25.45 49.37
CA SER A 74 22.80 24.10 49.20
C SER A 74 21.91 23.02 49.82
N MET A 75 21.30 23.29 50.97
CA MET A 75 20.34 22.38 51.61
C MET A 75 19.02 22.29 50.83
N SER A 76 18.53 23.39 50.28
CA SER A 76 17.36 23.43 49.40
C SER A 76 17.59 22.64 48.11
N LYS A 77 18.75 22.83 47.45
CA LYS A 77 19.14 22.03 46.28
C LYS A 77 19.28 20.55 46.62
N SER A 78 19.93 20.20 47.74
CA SER A 78 20.09 18.80 48.14
C SER A 78 18.76 18.09 48.42
N LYS A 79 17.78 18.79 49.01
CA LYS A 79 16.43 18.24 49.28
C LYS A 79 15.58 18.15 47.99
N SER A 80 15.70 19.12 47.09
CA SER A 80 15.10 19.08 45.74
C SER A 80 15.62 17.90 44.92
N PHE A 81 16.95 17.68 44.91
CA PHE A 81 17.58 16.54 44.22
C PHE A 81 17.16 15.18 44.80
N ALA A 82 16.93 15.09 46.10
CA ALA A 82 16.46 13.87 46.74
C ALA A 82 15.02 13.52 46.32
N LEU A 83 14.12 14.50 46.32
CA LEU A 83 12.74 14.33 45.84
C LEU A 83 12.68 14.00 44.34
N GLN A 84 13.55 14.63 43.54
CA GLN A 84 13.62 14.40 42.09
C GLN A 84 14.15 12.99 41.77
N ARG A 85 15.07 12.45 42.60
CA ARG A 85 15.53 11.06 42.50
C ARG A 85 14.44 10.05 42.87
N GLU A 86 13.67 10.31 43.92
CA GLU A 86 12.56 9.43 44.31
C GLU A 86 11.43 9.44 43.27
N ALA A 87 11.07 10.62 42.74
CA ALA A 87 10.11 10.75 41.64
C ALA A 87 10.60 10.02 40.38
N SER A 88 11.88 10.14 40.03
CA SER A 88 12.48 9.43 38.90
C SER A 88 12.53 7.92 39.11
N ALA A 89 12.76 7.44 40.34
CA ALA A 89 12.74 6.01 40.67
C ALA A 89 11.32 5.41 40.56
N VAL A 90 10.29 6.15 41.02
CA VAL A 90 8.89 5.77 40.85
C VAL A 90 8.50 5.78 39.36
N PHE A 91 8.93 6.79 38.60
CA PHE A 91 8.67 6.87 37.16
C PHE A 91 9.35 5.74 36.38
N LYS A 92 10.58 5.36 36.76
CA LYS A 92 11.33 4.24 36.17
C LYS A 92 10.66 2.90 36.49
N LYS A 93 10.07 2.76 37.68
CA LYS A 93 9.28 1.57 38.06
C LYS A 93 7.97 1.48 37.28
N ILE A 94 7.31 2.62 37.03
CA ILE A 94 6.09 2.70 36.18
C ILE A 94 6.42 2.42 34.70
N GLN A 95 7.59 2.85 34.19
CA GLN A 95 8.04 2.53 32.83
C GLN A 95 8.44 1.06 32.66
N LEU A 96 9.03 0.43 33.69
CA LEU A 96 9.44 -0.98 33.66
C LEU A 96 8.24 -1.95 33.55
N ASP A 97 7.06 -1.57 34.07
CA ASP A 97 5.81 -2.32 33.88
C ASP A 97 5.14 -2.06 32.52
N ARG A 98 5.55 -1.04 31.78
CA ARG A 98 5.07 -0.74 30.42
C ARG A 98 5.95 -1.38 29.35
N ARG A 99 6.14 -2.70 29.39
CA ARG A 99 6.59 -3.42 28.19
C ARG A 99 5.59 -3.15 27.06
N PRO A 100 6.04 -2.97 25.81
CA PRO A 100 5.12 -2.78 24.69
C PRO A 100 4.18 -3.97 24.69
N TYR A 101 2.88 -3.70 24.82
CA TYR A 101 1.83 -4.64 24.50
C TYR A 101 1.94 -4.92 22.99
N ALA A 102 2.91 -5.74 22.57
CA ALA A 102 2.62 -6.66 21.48
C ALA A 102 1.32 -7.32 21.90
N ILE A 103 0.29 -7.28 21.06
CA ILE A 103 -0.99 -7.94 21.32
C ILE A 103 -0.63 -9.39 21.69
N VAL A 104 -0.55 -9.69 22.99
CA VAL A 104 -0.21 -11.03 23.47
C VAL A 104 -1.51 -11.77 23.28
N GLN A 105 -1.71 -12.25 22.05
CA GLN A 105 -2.82 -13.12 21.73
C GLN A 105 -2.80 -14.24 22.77
N THR A 106 -3.93 -14.43 23.45
CA THR A 106 -4.07 -15.51 24.42
C THR A 106 -3.76 -16.85 23.73
N PRO A 107 -3.29 -17.87 24.46
CA PRO A 107 -3.09 -19.20 23.88
C PRO A 107 -4.33 -19.69 23.11
N GLU A 108 -5.53 -19.38 23.62
CA GLU A 108 -6.81 -19.65 22.98
C GLU A 108 -6.98 -18.91 21.64
N GLN A 109 -6.66 -17.61 21.59
CA GLN A 109 -6.70 -16.83 20.34
C GLN A 109 -5.68 -17.35 19.32
N ARG A 110 -4.47 -17.75 19.74
CA ARG A 110 -3.47 -18.33 18.84
C ARG A 110 -3.90 -19.68 18.28
N MET A 111 -4.54 -20.52 19.10
CA MET A 111 -5.09 -21.80 18.66
C MET A 111 -6.29 -21.61 17.72
N ALA A 112 -7.17 -20.65 18.00
CA ALA A 112 -8.27 -20.27 17.12
C ALA A 112 -7.75 -19.77 15.77
N ASP A 113 -6.75 -18.88 15.76
CA ASP A 113 -6.10 -18.38 14.55
C ASP A 113 -5.41 -19.49 13.75
N ALA A 114 -4.76 -20.45 14.42
CA ALA A 114 -4.16 -21.60 13.78
C ALA A 114 -5.22 -22.49 13.10
N LYS A 115 -6.32 -22.79 13.80
CA LYS A 115 -7.45 -23.56 13.25
C LYS A 115 -8.09 -22.85 12.05
N ASN A 116 -8.26 -21.53 12.13
CA ASN A 116 -8.80 -20.71 11.05
C ASN A 116 -7.89 -20.68 9.82
N ARG A 117 -6.57 -20.55 10.02
CA ARG A 117 -5.59 -20.65 8.93
C ARG A 117 -5.62 -22.01 8.23
N GLN A 118 -5.74 -23.08 8.99
CA GLN A 118 -5.85 -24.44 8.44
C GLN A 118 -7.14 -24.60 7.62
N LYS A 119 -8.29 -24.17 8.15
CA LYS A 119 -9.57 -24.21 7.45
C LYS A 119 -9.52 -23.43 6.13
N ARG A 120 -8.91 -22.23 6.14
CA ARG A 120 -8.70 -21.42 4.93
C ARG A 120 -7.91 -22.16 3.84
N ARG A 121 -6.83 -22.86 4.20
CA ARG A 121 -6.03 -23.64 3.23
C ARG A 121 -6.83 -24.78 2.61
N VAL A 122 -7.64 -25.48 3.40
CA VAL A 122 -8.50 -26.56 2.92
C VAL A 122 -9.54 -26.00 1.93
N ASP A 123 -10.14 -24.85 2.24
CA ASP A 123 -11.12 -24.20 1.35
C ASP A 123 -10.49 -23.74 0.03
N GLU A 124 -9.26 -23.22 0.09
CA GLU A 124 -8.44 -22.82 -1.06
C GLU A 124 -8.15 -24.02 -1.99
N MET A 125 -7.68 -25.15 -1.42
CA MET A 125 -7.44 -26.39 -2.19
C MET A 125 -8.72 -26.97 -2.79
N ARG A 126 -9.83 -26.97 -2.03
CA ARG A 126 -11.13 -27.39 -2.53
C ARG A 126 -11.59 -26.54 -3.71
N THR A 127 -11.43 -25.22 -3.63
CA THR A 127 -11.81 -24.32 -4.73
C THR A 127 -11.04 -24.65 -6.01
N VAL A 128 -9.76 -24.98 -5.90
CA VAL A 128 -8.94 -25.42 -7.06
C VAL A 128 -9.46 -26.74 -7.63
N LEU A 129 -9.80 -27.72 -6.77
CA LEU A 129 -10.39 -28.99 -7.22
C LEU A 129 -11.71 -28.76 -7.97
N LEU A 130 -12.62 -27.97 -7.40
CA LEU A 130 -13.90 -27.62 -8.01
C LEU A 130 -13.73 -26.90 -9.35
N LEU A 131 -12.76 -25.98 -9.44
CA LEU A 131 -12.43 -25.31 -10.69
C LEU A 131 -11.97 -26.29 -11.76
N ILE A 132 -11.10 -27.24 -11.43
CA ILE A 132 -10.62 -28.25 -12.39
C ILE A 132 -11.78 -29.12 -12.88
N VAL A 133 -12.60 -29.62 -11.97
CA VAL A 133 -13.80 -30.42 -12.30
C VAL A 133 -14.75 -29.61 -13.18
N LEU A 134 -14.95 -28.33 -12.88
CA LEU A 134 -15.80 -27.43 -13.66
C LEU A 134 -15.28 -27.22 -15.08
N LEU A 135 -13.99 -26.95 -15.25
CA LEU A 135 -13.40 -26.75 -16.57
C LEU A 135 -13.51 -28.01 -17.43
N ILE A 136 -13.31 -29.20 -16.84
CA ILE A 136 -13.48 -30.47 -17.56
C ILE A 136 -14.95 -30.67 -17.93
N GLN A 137 -15.88 -30.48 -16.98
CA GLN A 137 -17.31 -30.67 -17.21
C GLN A 137 -17.86 -29.69 -18.27
N MET A 138 -17.49 -28.41 -18.18
CA MET A 138 -17.91 -27.39 -19.13
C MET A 138 -17.44 -27.70 -20.56
N TRP A 139 -16.23 -28.23 -20.74
CA TRP A 139 -15.73 -28.57 -22.07
C TRP A 139 -16.28 -29.89 -22.60
N TRP A 140 -16.34 -30.92 -21.75
CA TRP A 140 -16.73 -32.26 -22.17
C TRP A 140 -18.22 -32.36 -22.51
N LEU A 141 -19.08 -31.73 -21.73
CA LEU A 141 -20.52 -31.97 -21.80
C LEU A 141 -21.16 -31.47 -23.12
N PRO A 142 -20.91 -30.24 -23.60
CA PRO A 142 -21.42 -29.79 -24.90
C PRO A 142 -20.88 -30.63 -26.05
N TYR A 143 -19.60 -31.02 -25.98
CA TYR A 143 -18.98 -31.91 -26.95
C TYR A 143 -19.67 -33.28 -27.02
N ALA A 144 -19.90 -33.91 -25.86
CA ALA A 144 -20.54 -35.22 -25.80
C ALA A 144 -21.97 -35.21 -26.35
N VAL A 145 -22.72 -34.13 -26.08
CA VAL A 145 -24.10 -33.96 -26.58
C VAL A 145 -24.12 -33.73 -28.10
N ALA A 146 -23.30 -32.80 -28.60
CA ALA A 146 -23.31 -32.43 -30.01
C ALA A 146 -22.76 -33.52 -30.94
N PHE A 147 -21.68 -34.21 -30.54
CA PHE A 147 -21.02 -35.20 -31.39
C PHE A 147 -21.57 -36.62 -31.20
N HIS A 148 -22.62 -36.79 -30.38
CA HIS A 148 -23.23 -38.08 -30.05
C HIS A 148 -22.19 -39.17 -29.71
N VAL A 149 -21.18 -38.79 -28.93
CA VAL A 149 -20.06 -39.68 -28.59
C VAL A 149 -20.60 -40.91 -27.86
N THR A 150 -20.24 -42.10 -28.32
CA THR A 150 -20.63 -43.35 -27.66
C THR A 150 -20.02 -43.38 -26.25
N ILE A 151 -20.87 -43.19 -25.26
CA ILE A 151 -20.40 -43.05 -23.88
C ILE A 151 -20.04 -44.45 -23.37
N THR A 152 -18.74 -44.70 -23.17
CA THR A 152 -18.30 -45.91 -22.48
C THR A 152 -18.76 -45.87 -21.02
N SER A 153 -18.98 -47.03 -20.41
CA SER A 153 -19.39 -47.13 -19.01
C SER A 153 -18.45 -46.38 -18.05
N GLY A 154 -17.15 -46.32 -18.36
CA GLY A 154 -16.16 -45.56 -17.61
C GLY A 154 -16.35 -44.04 -17.66
N LEU A 155 -16.73 -43.47 -18.82
CA LEU A 155 -16.98 -42.03 -18.96
C LEU A 155 -18.26 -41.62 -18.23
N VAL A 156 -19.29 -42.46 -18.25
CA VAL A 156 -20.51 -42.24 -17.46
C VAL A 156 -20.18 -42.24 -15.96
N ALA A 157 -19.40 -43.22 -15.49
CA ALA A 157 -18.98 -43.29 -14.09
C ALA A 157 -18.18 -42.06 -13.67
N MET A 158 -17.26 -41.58 -14.53
CA MET A 158 -16.51 -40.35 -14.29
C MET A 158 -17.42 -39.13 -14.11
N CYS A 159 -18.46 -38.94 -14.95
CA CYS A 159 -19.41 -37.85 -14.79
C CYS A 159 -20.14 -37.91 -13.44
N TYR A 160 -20.60 -39.09 -13.01
CA TYR A 160 -21.26 -39.22 -11.71
C TYR A 160 -20.31 -39.01 -10.53
N VAL A 161 -19.03 -39.38 -10.66
CA VAL A 161 -18.00 -39.03 -9.66
C VAL A 161 -17.84 -37.51 -9.56
N MET A 162 -17.85 -36.78 -10.67
CA MET A 162 -17.81 -35.31 -10.66
C MET A 162 -19.06 -34.72 -10.01
N ASP A 163 -20.24 -35.27 -10.29
CA ASP A 163 -21.49 -34.85 -9.64
C ASP A 163 -21.41 -35.07 -8.11
N LEU A 164 -20.86 -36.18 -7.65
CA LEU A 164 -20.65 -36.46 -6.21
C LEU A 164 -19.75 -35.41 -5.54
N VAL A 165 -18.73 -34.91 -6.24
CA VAL A 165 -17.86 -33.84 -5.73
C VAL A 165 -18.68 -32.56 -5.50
N TYR A 166 -19.59 -32.22 -6.42
CA TYR A 166 -20.45 -31.05 -6.28
C TYR A 166 -21.54 -31.22 -5.21
N TRP A 167 -22.14 -32.41 -5.11
CA TRP A 167 -23.05 -32.76 -4.01
C TRP A 167 -22.35 -32.60 -2.65
N GLY A 168 -21.12 -33.11 -2.52
CA GLY A 168 -20.30 -32.92 -1.33
C GLY A 168 -20.04 -31.44 -1.03
N ASN A 169 -19.76 -30.63 -2.06
CA ASN A 169 -19.58 -29.19 -1.89
C ASN A 169 -20.85 -28.49 -1.38
N MET A 170 -22.02 -28.82 -1.94
CA MET A 170 -23.30 -28.28 -1.49
C MET A 170 -23.59 -28.66 -0.03
N CYS A 171 -23.37 -29.92 0.35
CA CYS A 171 -23.53 -30.37 1.73
C CYS A 171 -22.60 -29.62 2.70
N LEU A 172 -21.35 -29.34 2.28
CA LEU A 172 -20.41 -28.56 3.09
C LEU A 172 -20.84 -27.10 3.25
N HIS A 173 -21.40 -26.47 2.21
CA HIS A 173 -21.97 -25.13 2.32
C HIS A 173 -23.14 -25.05 3.32
N LEU A 174 -23.95 -26.10 3.42
CA LEU A 174 -25.02 -26.21 4.39
C LEU A 174 -24.51 -26.51 5.81
N ALA A 175 -23.51 -27.39 5.93
CA ALA A 175 -22.95 -27.79 7.22
C ALA A 175 -22.10 -26.67 7.87
N ASP A 176 -21.28 -25.98 7.09
CA ASP A 176 -20.34 -24.97 7.57
C ASP A 176 -20.43 -23.66 6.75
N PRO A 177 -21.34 -22.75 7.14
CA PRO A 177 -21.70 -21.57 6.36
C PRO A 177 -20.63 -20.47 6.40
N MET A 178 -19.67 -20.54 7.32
CA MET A 178 -18.48 -19.68 7.34
C MET A 178 -17.75 -19.68 5.98
N GLN A 179 -17.89 -20.77 5.22
CA GLN A 179 -17.36 -20.95 3.88
C GLN A 179 -18.08 -20.11 2.81
N TRP A 180 -19.40 -19.88 2.94
CA TRP A 180 -20.18 -18.99 2.06
C TRP A 180 -19.88 -17.51 2.33
N TYR A 181 -19.63 -17.12 3.58
CA TYR A 181 -19.29 -15.73 3.91
C TYR A 181 -17.92 -15.31 3.37
N LEU A 182 -16.89 -16.18 3.46
CA LEU A 182 -15.61 -15.99 2.76
C LEU A 182 -15.74 -16.06 1.23
N TYR A 183 -16.87 -16.59 0.73
CA TYR A 183 -17.21 -16.68 -0.68
C TYR A 183 -17.95 -15.40 -1.16
N ALA A 184 -18.72 -14.75 -0.30
CA ALA A 184 -19.52 -13.56 -0.62
C ALA A 184 -18.87 -12.22 -0.22
N ARG A 185 -17.90 -12.20 0.72
CA ARG A 185 -17.29 -10.97 1.27
C ARG A 185 -15.76 -11.04 1.43
N ASP A 186 -15.17 -9.86 1.62
CA ASP A 186 -13.72 -9.57 1.58
C ASP A 186 -12.83 -10.60 2.30
N PRO A 187 -11.69 -11.00 1.69
CA PRO A 187 -10.71 -11.90 2.31
C PRO A 187 -10.00 -11.30 3.55
N CYS A 188 -10.28 -10.03 3.86
CA CYS A 188 -9.77 -9.29 5.02
C CYS A 188 -10.80 -9.17 6.16
N ALA A 189 -12.01 -9.72 6.01
CA ALA A 189 -13.01 -9.67 7.07
C ALA A 189 -12.51 -10.42 8.33
N PRO A 190 -12.65 -9.82 9.53
CA PRO A 190 -12.16 -10.43 10.76
C PRO A 190 -12.89 -11.75 11.04
N VAL A 191 -12.11 -12.79 11.31
CA VAL A 191 -12.55 -14.21 11.35
C VAL A 191 -13.41 -14.54 12.59
N GLY A 192 -13.73 -13.57 13.44
CA GLY A 192 -14.14 -13.82 14.82
C GLY A 192 -15.62 -13.70 15.17
N ILE A 193 -16.49 -13.17 14.29
CA ILE A 193 -17.88 -12.89 14.64
C ILE A 193 -18.78 -13.28 13.47
N PHE A 194 -19.07 -14.57 13.33
CA PHE A 194 -20.04 -15.05 12.35
C PHE A 194 -21.19 -15.75 13.03
N ASP A 195 -22.39 -15.29 12.73
CA ASP A 195 -23.61 -16.03 13.00
C ASP A 195 -23.80 -17.09 11.91
N GLU A 196 -23.59 -18.36 12.27
CA GLU A 196 -23.75 -19.50 11.36
C GLU A 196 -25.17 -19.56 10.78
N VAL A 197 -26.18 -19.15 11.55
CA VAL A 197 -27.58 -19.21 11.13
C VAL A 197 -27.86 -18.18 10.03
N ALA A 198 -27.33 -16.97 10.19
CA ALA A 198 -27.48 -15.90 9.20
C ALA A 198 -26.85 -16.28 7.84
N SER A 199 -25.66 -16.87 7.87
CA SER A 199 -24.94 -17.22 6.64
C SER A 199 -25.57 -18.39 5.87
N ARG A 200 -26.15 -19.39 6.56
CA ARG A 200 -26.99 -20.43 5.91
C ARG A 200 -28.22 -19.82 5.23
N GLY A 201 -28.89 -18.89 5.92
CA GLY A 201 -30.06 -18.20 5.39
C GLY A 201 -29.77 -17.41 4.12
N GLU A 202 -28.57 -16.83 4.00
CA GLU A 202 -28.15 -16.07 2.82
C GLU A 202 -27.86 -16.99 1.62
N TYR A 203 -27.19 -18.14 1.84
CA TYR A 203 -26.97 -19.15 0.79
C TYR A 203 -28.29 -19.74 0.27
N LEU A 204 -29.21 -20.10 1.18
CA LEU A 204 -30.52 -20.65 0.83
C LEU A 204 -31.39 -19.70 0.01
N LYS A 205 -31.25 -18.38 0.22
CA LYS A 205 -31.97 -17.35 -0.56
C LYS A 205 -31.34 -17.08 -1.94
N GLY A 206 -30.05 -17.36 -2.11
CA GLY A 206 -29.30 -17.03 -3.31
C GLY A 206 -29.02 -18.24 -4.19
N TRP A 207 -27.87 -18.87 -3.98
CA TRP A 207 -27.27 -19.83 -4.91
C TRP A 207 -27.77 -21.27 -4.75
N PHE A 208 -28.42 -21.60 -3.62
CA PHE A 208 -28.92 -22.94 -3.37
C PHE A 208 -29.84 -23.48 -4.48
N VAL A 209 -30.74 -22.65 -5.00
CA VAL A 209 -31.68 -23.09 -6.07
C VAL A 209 -30.92 -23.42 -7.36
N ILE A 210 -29.90 -22.62 -7.69
CA ILE A 210 -29.07 -22.82 -8.88
C ILE A 210 -28.25 -24.10 -8.74
N ASP A 211 -27.60 -24.28 -7.59
CA ASP A 211 -26.81 -25.48 -7.27
C ASP A 211 -27.68 -26.74 -7.30
N LEU A 212 -28.88 -26.67 -6.72
CA LEU A 212 -29.81 -27.79 -6.70
C LEU A 212 -30.27 -28.18 -8.12
N LEU A 213 -30.68 -27.21 -8.93
CA LEU A 213 -31.10 -27.46 -10.32
C LEU A 213 -29.95 -27.99 -11.19
N ALA A 214 -28.72 -27.58 -10.91
CA ALA A 214 -27.53 -28.06 -11.61
C ALA A 214 -27.19 -29.52 -11.27
N LEU A 215 -27.54 -29.99 -10.06
CA LEU A 215 -27.20 -31.34 -9.56
C LEU A 215 -28.23 -32.42 -9.82
N ILE A 216 -29.48 -32.04 -10.11
CA ILE A 216 -30.53 -33.02 -10.37
C ILE A 216 -30.16 -33.82 -11.63
N PRO A 217 -30.04 -35.16 -11.55
CA PRO A 217 -29.73 -35.98 -12.71
C PRO A 217 -30.99 -36.20 -13.55
N PHE A 218 -31.44 -35.16 -14.25
CA PHE A 218 -32.65 -35.21 -15.08
C PHE A 218 -32.59 -36.32 -16.13
N GLU A 219 -31.40 -36.70 -16.58
CA GLU A 219 -31.24 -37.82 -17.51
C GLU A 219 -31.74 -39.15 -16.92
N LEU A 220 -31.56 -39.38 -15.61
CA LEU A 220 -32.03 -40.60 -14.94
C LEU A 220 -33.54 -40.58 -14.74
N VAL A 221 -34.11 -39.41 -14.47
CA VAL A 221 -35.56 -39.22 -14.35
C VAL A 221 -36.24 -39.49 -15.69
N VAL A 222 -35.71 -38.92 -16.77
CA VAL A 222 -36.23 -39.14 -18.12
C VAL A 222 -36.08 -40.62 -18.50
N TYR A 223 -34.92 -41.23 -18.25
CA TYR A 223 -34.72 -42.66 -18.50
C TYR A 223 -35.71 -43.55 -17.75
N ALA A 224 -36.00 -43.24 -16.47
CA ALA A 224 -36.96 -43.99 -15.68
C ALA A 224 -38.41 -43.87 -16.20
N VAL A 225 -38.76 -42.75 -16.85
CA VAL A 225 -40.10 -42.50 -17.39
C VAL A 225 -40.26 -43.04 -18.82
N THR A 226 -39.27 -42.86 -19.69
CA THR A 226 -39.37 -43.20 -21.11
C THR A 226 -38.77 -44.56 -21.46
N GLY A 227 -37.84 -45.08 -20.65
CA GLY A 227 -37.11 -46.32 -20.94
C GLY A 227 -36.12 -46.22 -22.11
N GLU A 228 -35.99 -45.06 -22.74
CA GLU A 228 -35.12 -44.87 -23.91
C GLU A 228 -33.72 -44.42 -23.48
N LEU A 229 -32.68 -45.02 -24.08
CA LEU A 229 -31.26 -44.62 -23.91
C LEU A 229 -30.75 -43.76 -25.09
N GLY A 230 -31.67 -43.12 -25.83
CA GLY A 230 -31.35 -42.34 -27.02
C GLY A 230 -30.55 -41.07 -26.74
N SER A 231 -30.05 -40.44 -27.81
CA SER A 231 -29.26 -39.19 -27.76
C SER A 231 -29.99 -38.02 -27.07
N LEU A 232 -31.32 -38.03 -27.07
CA LEU A 232 -32.16 -37.03 -26.41
C LEU A 232 -31.99 -37.03 -24.88
N VAL A 233 -31.65 -38.17 -24.27
CA VAL A 233 -31.40 -38.26 -22.82
C VAL A 233 -30.11 -37.51 -22.43
N SER A 234 -29.12 -37.46 -23.32
CA SER A 234 -27.88 -36.72 -23.08
C SER A 234 -28.10 -35.20 -23.01
N VAL A 235 -29.11 -34.66 -23.69
CA VAL A 235 -29.47 -33.23 -23.65
C VAL A 235 -29.86 -32.80 -22.24
N TRP A 236 -30.56 -33.66 -21.51
CA TRP A 236 -30.99 -33.37 -20.13
C TRP A 236 -29.83 -33.25 -19.14
N ARG A 237 -28.62 -33.68 -19.52
CA ARG A 237 -27.41 -33.49 -18.72
C ARG A 237 -26.89 -32.05 -18.74
N LEU A 238 -27.34 -31.22 -19.70
CA LEU A 238 -26.92 -29.83 -19.87
C LEU A 238 -27.30 -28.92 -18.69
N ASN A 239 -28.22 -29.33 -17.82
CA ASN A 239 -28.51 -28.61 -16.57
C ASN A 239 -27.25 -28.41 -15.71
N ARG A 240 -26.28 -29.34 -15.78
CA ARG A 240 -24.98 -29.23 -15.11
C ARG A 240 -24.16 -28.01 -15.55
N LEU A 241 -24.44 -27.41 -16.70
CA LEU A 241 -23.79 -26.16 -17.15
C LEU A 241 -24.17 -24.95 -16.29
N LEU A 242 -25.25 -25.03 -15.49
CA LEU A 242 -25.61 -24.00 -14.51
C LEU A 242 -24.49 -23.77 -13.48
N TYR A 243 -23.67 -24.79 -13.19
CA TYR A 243 -22.46 -24.62 -12.38
C TYR A 243 -21.44 -23.66 -12.99
N GLY A 244 -21.47 -23.47 -14.31
CA GLY A 244 -20.64 -22.50 -15.01
C GLY A 244 -20.82 -21.06 -14.51
N LEU A 245 -21.94 -20.73 -13.86
CA LEU A 245 -22.15 -19.42 -13.22
C LEU A 245 -21.13 -19.16 -12.09
N HIS A 246 -20.58 -20.20 -11.46
CA HIS A 246 -19.53 -20.10 -10.45
C HIS A 246 -18.13 -19.87 -11.04
N LEU A 247 -17.94 -20.09 -12.36
CA LEU A 247 -16.64 -20.04 -13.02
C LEU A 247 -15.90 -18.73 -12.73
N THR A 248 -16.61 -17.60 -12.79
CA THR A 248 -15.99 -16.27 -12.62
C THR A 248 -15.34 -16.10 -11.25
N HIS A 249 -15.97 -16.64 -10.20
CA HIS A 249 -15.49 -16.57 -8.83
C HIS A 249 -14.40 -17.61 -8.56
N TRP A 250 -14.64 -18.87 -8.95
CA TRP A 250 -13.68 -19.96 -8.74
C TRP A 250 -12.39 -19.74 -9.52
N LEU A 251 -12.46 -19.20 -10.73
CA LEU A 251 -11.28 -18.90 -11.53
C LEU A 251 -10.42 -17.81 -10.88
N LYS A 252 -11.06 -16.72 -10.41
CA LYS A 252 -10.34 -15.64 -9.71
C LYS A 252 -9.64 -16.18 -8.45
N ARG A 253 -10.37 -16.90 -7.60
CA ARG A 253 -9.86 -17.41 -6.31
C ARG A 253 -8.83 -18.52 -6.50
N GLY A 254 -9.08 -19.46 -7.41
CA GLY A 254 -8.16 -20.55 -7.74
C GLY A 254 -6.83 -20.04 -8.26
N LEU A 255 -6.83 -19.08 -9.20
CA LEU A 255 -5.60 -18.50 -9.73
C LEU A 255 -4.81 -17.72 -8.67
N THR A 256 -5.47 -16.93 -7.82
CA THR A 256 -4.78 -16.23 -6.72
C THR A 256 -4.24 -17.18 -5.65
N THR A 257 -4.82 -18.37 -5.51
CA THR A 257 -4.34 -19.41 -4.60
C THR A 257 -3.11 -20.10 -5.15
N ILE A 258 -3.14 -20.49 -6.43
CA ILE A 258 -2.03 -21.18 -7.09
C ILE A 258 -0.85 -20.23 -7.29
N PHE A 259 -1.14 -18.96 -7.62
CA PHE A 259 -0.15 -17.95 -7.94
C PHE A 259 -0.37 -16.65 -7.15
N PRO A 260 0.00 -16.62 -5.85
CA PRO A 260 -0.26 -15.47 -4.98
C PRO A 260 0.53 -14.21 -5.39
N ALA A 261 1.61 -14.35 -6.13
CA ALA A 261 2.45 -13.24 -6.61
C ALA A 261 2.05 -12.70 -7.99
N ILE A 262 1.04 -13.28 -8.65
CA ILE A 262 0.61 -12.80 -9.97
C ILE A 262 -0.23 -11.53 -9.82
N ASN A 263 0.08 -10.53 -10.66
CA ASN A 263 -0.70 -9.31 -10.77
C ASN A 263 -2.17 -9.63 -11.10
N LEU A 264 -3.11 -9.03 -10.38
CA LEU A 264 -4.55 -9.22 -10.59
C LEU A 264 -4.98 -8.96 -12.04
N SER A 265 -4.31 -8.04 -12.74
CA SER A 265 -4.55 -7.75 -14.16
C SER A 265 -4.30 -8.96 -15.08
N VAL A 266 -3.32 -9.81 -14.76
CA VAL A 266 -3.01 -11.04 -15.51
C VAL A 266 -4.09 -12.08 -15.26
N VAL A 267 -4.60 -12.19 -14.02
CA VAL A 267 -5.73 -13.06 -13.67
C VAL A 267 -6.99 -12.63 -14.44
N GLU A 268 -7.24 -11.32 -14.55
CA GLU A 268 -8.35 -10.80 -15.34
C GLU A 268 -8.20 -11.14 -16.84
N LEU A 269 -7.00 -10.99 -17.41
CA LEU A 269 -6.73 -11.35 -18.81
C LEU A 269 -6.96 -12.85 -19.06
N PHE A 270 -6.42 -13.70 -18.20
CA PHE A 270 -6.56 -15.14 -18.32
C PHE A 270 -8.04 -15.57 -18.28
N ARG A 271 -8.83 -14.96 -17.38
CA ARG A 271 -10.28 -15.19 -17.31
C ARG A 271 -11.00 -14.84 -18.61
N LEU A 272 -10.63 -13.74 -19.26
CA LEU A 272 -11.22 -13.32 -20.52
C LEU A 272 -10.90 -14.31 -21.65
N VAL A 273 -9.64 -14.78 -21.71
CA VAL A 273 -9.21 -15.77 -22.71
C VAL A 273 -9.92 -17.11 -22.51
N VAL A 274 -9.98 -17.64 -21.28
CA VAL A 274 -10.70 -18.89 -20.99
C VAL A 274 -12.18 -18.78 -21.35
N GLY A 275 -12.82 -17.65 -21.02
CA GLY A 275 -14.21 -17.38 -21.39
C GLY A 275 -14.43 -17.33 -22.90
N ALA A 276 -13.54 -16.68 -23.65
CA ALA A 276 -13.62 -16.59 -25.11
C ALA A 276 -13.43 -17.96 -25.79
N LEU A 277 -12.44 -18.75 -25.34
CA LEU A 277 -12.22 -20.11 -25.84
C LEU A 277 -13.43 -21.01 -25.58
N TYR A 278 -14.03 -20.91 -24.38
CA TYR A 278 -15.24 -21.66 -24.07
C TYR A 278 -16.43 -21.23 -24.93
N PHE A 279 -16.59 -19.94 -25.20
CA PHE A 279 -17.65 -19.46 -26.08
C PHE A 279 -17.49 -19.98 -27.52
N LEU A 280 -16.26 -19.96 -28.07
CA LEU A 280 -15.96 -20.55 -29.38
C LEU A 280 -16.25 -22.06 -29.41
N HIS A 281 -15.93 -22.77 -28.32
CA HIS A 281 -16.26 -24.18 -28.14
C HIS A 281 -17.78 -24.43 -28.16
N LEU A 282 -18.57 -23.61 -27.45
CA LEU A 282 -20.04 -23.71 -27.48
C LEU A 282 -20.60 -23.47 -28.88
N GLN A 283 -20.12 -22.43 -29.58
CA GLN A 283 -20.53 -22.17 -30.95
C GLN A 283 -20.20 -23.33 -31.89
N THR A 284 -19.03 -23.96 -31.70
CA THR A 284 -18.61 -25.15 -32.46
C THR A 284 -19.56 -26.32 -32.23
N CYS A 285 -19.91 -26.61 -30.97
CA CYS A 285 -20.82 -27.70 -30.63
C CYS A 285 -22.24 -27.43 -31.15
N ILE A 286 -22.74 -26.19 -31.04
CA ILE A 286 -24.04 -25.78 -31.56
C ILE A 286 -24.08 -25.93 -33.08
N LEU A 287 -23.04 -25.46 -33.78
CA LEU A 287 -22.98 -25.55 -35.23
C LEU A 287 -22.95 -27.01 -35.71
N TYR A 288 -22.11 -27.85 -35.11
CA TYR A 288 -22.06 -29.27 -35.46
C TYR A 288 -23.41 -29.95 -35.21
N GLY A 289 -24.02 -29.71 -34.05
CA GLY A 289 -25.34 -30.28 -33.71
C GLY A 289 -26.42 -29.82 -34.68
N LEU A 290 -26.43 -28.54 -35.06
CA LEU A 290 -27.38 -27.98 -36.03
C LEU A 290 -27.22 -28.65 -37.39
N VAL A 291 -25.98 -28.73 -37.91
CA VAL A 291 -25.66 -29.31 -39.22
C VAL A 291 -25.88 -30.83 -39.23
N ALA A 292 -25.75 -31.52 -38.09
CA ALA A 292 -26.08 -32.94 -37.97
C ALA A 292 -27.58 -33.20 -37.89
N SER A 293 -28.36 -32.27 -37.31
CA SER A 293 -29.81 -32.37 -37.19
C SER A 293 -30.59 -31.92 -38.43
N THR A 294 -29.95 -31.12 -39.29
CA THR A 294 -30.55 -30.56 -40.51
C THR A 294 -29.86 -31.18 -41.73
N ASP A 295 -30.58 -31.35 -42.84
CA ASP A 295 -30.04 -31.92 -44.07
C ASP A 295 -29.17 -30.91 -44.86
N MET A 296 -28.18 -30.34 -44.18
CA MET A 296 -27.28 -29.30 -44.69
C MET A 296 -26.00 -29.92 -45.26
N ALA A 297 -26.16 -30.81 -46.25
CA ALA A 297 -25.05 -31.55 -46.88
C ALA A 297 -23.90 -30.65 -47.36
N ASP A 298 -24.22 -29.49 -47.93
CA ASP A 298 -23.26 -28.47 -48.40
C ASP A 298 -22.36 -27.92 -47.28
N PHE A 299 -22.80 -27.99 -46.03
CA PHE A 299 -22.01 -27.52 -44.90
C PHE A 299 -20.92 -28.53 -44.52
N TRP A 300 -21.18 -29.83 -44.70
CA TRP A 300 -20.17 -30.89 -44.51
C TRP A 300 -19.05 -30.79 -45.54
N THR A 301 -19.39 -30.51 -46.80
CA THR A 301 -18.42 -30.31 -47.88
C THR A 301 -17.63 -29.02 -47.69
N PHE A 302 -18.28 -27.94 -47.24
CA PHE A 302 -17.60 -26.69 -46.87
C PHE A 302 -16.57 -26.89 -45.75
N MET A 303 -16.94 -27.64 -44.71
CA MET A 303 -15.98 -27.98 -43.66
C MET A 303 -14.81 -28.81 -44.20
N GLY A 304 -14.92 -29.45 -45.36
CA GLY A 304 -13.91 -30.36 -45.89
C GLY A 304 -13.93 -31.71 -45.18
N ARG A 305 -15.10 -32.12 -44.68
CA ARG A 305 -15.27 -33.40 -43.98
C ARG A 305 -15.33 -34.51 -45.02
N GLU A 306 -14.21 -35.20 -45.22
CA GLU A 306 -14.22 -36.56 -45.75
C GLU A 306 -14.73 -37.50 -44.64
N ASP A 307 -15.56 -38.49 -44.98
CA ASP A 307 -16.22 -39.47 -44.09
C ASP A 307 -15.24 -40.35 -43.30
N SER A 308 -14.46 -39.72 -42.44
CA SER A 308 -13.30 -40.29 -41.74
C SER A 308 -13.68 -40.97 -40.42
N GLY A 309 -14.97 -41.02 -40.06
CA GLY A 309 -15.52 -41.70 -38.87
C GLY A 309 -15.00 -41.21 -37.50
N LYS A 310 -13.99 -40.31 -37.46
CA LYS A 310 -13.33 -39.85 -36.24
C LYS A 310 -13.95 -38.54 -35.75
N PHE A 311 -14.68 -38.60 -34.63
CA PHE A 311 -15.34 -37.43 -34.01
C PHE A 311 -14.38 -36.28 -33.67
N MET A 312 -13.14 -36.58 -33.27
CA MET A 312 -12.14 -35.55 -32.96
C MET A 312 -11.74 -34.73 -34.20
N HIS A 313 -11.63 -35.37 -35.36
CA HIS A 313 -11.30 -34.67 -36.61
C HIS A 313 -12.44 -33.72 -37.00
N ALA A 314 -13.68 -34.20 -36.90
CA ALA A 314 -14.86 -33.38 -37.14
C ALA A 314 -14.95 -32.16 -36.21
N TYR A 315 -14.62 -32.34 -34.92
CA TYR A 315 -14.59 -31.24 -33.95
C TYR A 315 -13.58 -30.15 -34.32
N VAL A 316 -12.34 -30.54 -34.63
CA VAL A 316 -11.29 -29.58 -35.02
C VAL A 316 -11.68 -28.81 -36.28
N LEU A 317 -12.30 -29.50 -37.24
CA LEU A 317 -12.73 -28.92 -38.51
C LEU A 317 -13.87 -27.91 -38.35
N THR A 318 -14.86 -28.24 -37.53
CA THR A 318 -15.95 -27.30 -37.19
C THR A 318 -15.42 -26.12 -36.37
N TYR A 319 -14.44 -26.34 -35.48
CA TYR A 319 -13.82 -25.28 -34.69
C TYR A 319 -13.05 -24.28 -35.57
N ASP A 320 -12.26 -24.79 -36.52
CA ASP A 320 -11.58 -23.99 -37.55
C ASP A 320 -12.58 -23.19 -38.40
N THR A 321 -13.70 -23.81 -38.77
CA THR A 321 -14.79 -23.16 -39.50
C THR A 321 -15.40 -22.00 -38.71
N ILE A 322 -15.67 -22.17 -37.40
CA ILE A 322 -16.18 -21.10 -36.54
C ILE A 322 -15.20 -19.93 -36.48
N ILE A 323 -13.88 -20.18 -36.38
CA ILE A 323 -12.88 -19.10 -36.34
C ILE A 323 -12.86 -18.33 -37.67
N LYS A 324 -12.86 -19.03 -38.80
CA LYS A 324 -12.91 -18.42 -40.14
C LYS A 324 -14.17 -17.55 -40.33
N MET A 325 -15.34 -18.08 -39.97
CA MET A 325 -16.61 -17.35 -40.04
C MET A 325 -16.66 -16.16 -39.07
N SER A 326 -16.25 -16.36 -37.82
CA SER A 326 -16.29 -15.31 -36.79
C SER A 326 -15.37 -14.12 -37.08
N SER A 327 -14.30 -14.36 -37.82
CA SER A 327 -13.33 -13.33 -38.22
C SER A 327 -13.67 -12.67 -39.56
N GLY A 328 -14.68 -13.16 -40.28
CA GLY A 328 -15.05 -12.69 -41.61
C GLY A 328 -14.09 -13.13 -42.73
N PHE A 329 -13.14 -14.02 -42.44
CA PHE A 329 -12.21 -14.57 -43.42
C PHE A 329 -12.72 -15.91 -43.95
N GLY A 330 -13.29 -15.90 -45.15
CA GLY A 330 -13.58 -17.10 -45.93
C GLY A 330 -14.24 -16.76 -47.27
N GLY A 331 -14.08 -17.68 -48.23
CA GLY A 331 -14.48 -17.53 -49.63
C GLY A 331 -15.99 -17.51 -49.85
N GLN A 332 -16.47 -17.87 -51.04
CA GLN A 332 -17.89 -17.77 -51.39
C GLN A 332 -18.77 -18.63 -50.45
N TRP A 333 -19.84 -17.99 -49.96
CA TRP A 333 -20.70 -18.43 -48.86
C TRP A 333 -22.09 -18.87 -49.37
N PRO A 334 -22.86 -19.60 -48.56
CA PRO A 334 -23.64 -20.78 -48.94
C PRO A 334 -24.93 -20.47 -49.73
N ASN A 335 -25.54 -21.50 -50.33
CA ASN A 335 -26.50 -21.34 -51.43
C ASN A 335 -27.98 -21.13 -50.99
N THR A 336 -28.30 -21.16 -49.69
CA THR A 336 -29.69 -21.06 -49.17
C THR A 336 -29.87 -20.01 -48.06
N ASP A 337 -31.08 -19.46 -47.95
CA ASP A 337 -31.46 -18.43 -46.97
C ASP A 337 -31.23 -18.87 -45.51
N ALA A 338 -31.49 -20.14 -45.18
CA ALA A 338 -31.27 -20.69 -43.84
C ALA A 338 -29.78 -20.69 -43.45
N GLN A 339 -28.90 -21.01 -44.40
CA GLN A 339 -27.45 -21.02 -44.18
C GLN A 339 -26.91 -19.59 -44.05
N HIS A 340 -27.49 -18.61 -44.76
CA HIS A 340 -27.17 -17.18 -44.58
C HIS A 340 -27.51 -16.69 -43.18
N LEU A 341 -28.66 -17.11 -42.63
CA LEU A 341 -29.06 -16.74 -41.27
C LEU A 341 -28.11 -17.31 -40.20
N VAL A 342 -27.66 -18.56 -40.36
CA VAL A 342 -26.67 -19.19 -39.47
C VAL A 342 -25.33 -18.45 -39.57
N CYS A 343 -24.86 -18.13 -40.78
CA CYS A 343 -23.63 -17.38 -40.99
C CYS A 343 -23.69 -15.98 -40.36
N LEU A 344 -24.80 -15.26 -40.54
CA LEU A 344 -25.04 -13.97 -39.91
C LEU A 344 -24.97 -14.09 -38.38
N TRP A 345 -25.61 -15.10 -37.80
CA TRP A 345 -25.57 -15.35 -36.37
C TRP A 345 -24.15 -15.63 -35.86
N ILE A 346 -23.38 -16.50 -36.53
CA ILE A 346 -21.98 -16.81 -36.15
C ILE A 346 -21.12 -15.54 -36.23
N THR A 347 -21.27 -14.76 -37.30
CA THR A 347 -20.49 -13.53 -37.53
C THR A 347 -20.78 -12.47 -36.47
N LEU A 348 -22.06 -12.25 -36.12
CA LEU A 348 -22.46 -11.30 -35.07
C LEU A 348 -21.91 -11.71 -33.69
N MET A 349 -22.01 -13.00 -33.36
CA MET A 349 -21.46 -13.52 -32.10
C MET A 349 -19.92 -13.44 -32.09
N GLY A 350 -19.26 -13.73 -33.20
CA GLY A 350 -17.81 -13.61 -33.38
C GLY A 350 -17.31 -12.18 -33.16
N PHE A 351 -17.99 -11.19 -33.75
CA PHE A 351 -17.72 -9.77 -33.51
C PHE A 351 -17.87 -9.39 -32.02
N GLY A 352 -18.88 -9.96 -31.35
CA GLY A 352 -19.07 -9.81 -29.90
C GLY A 352 -17.88 -10.31 -29.09
N VAL A 353 -17.39 -11.53 -29.38
CA VAL A 353 -16.20 -12.13 -28.73
C VAL A 353 -14.95 -11.29 -28.97
N TYR A 354 -14.72 -10.88 -30.21
CA TYR A 354 -13.58 -10.03 -30.57
C TYR A 354 -13.61 -8.69 -29.82
N SER A 355 -14.77 -8.04 -29.79
CA SER A 355 -14.97 -6.79 -29.04
C SER A 355 -14.69 -6.98 -27.55
N PHE A 356 -15.23 -8.03 -26.94
CA PHE A 356 -15.03 -8.34 -25.53
C PHE A 356 -13.56 -8.57 -25.17
N LEU A 357 -12.82 -9.31 -26.01
CA LEU A 357 -11.38 -9.50 -25.84
C LEU A 357 -10.61 -8.18 -25.96
N LEU A 358 -10.92 -7.37 -26.97
CA LEU A 358 -10.27 -6.07 -27.19
C LEU A 358 -10.49 -5.12 -26.00
N PHE A 359 -11.73 -4.97 -25.53
CA PHE A 359 -12.03 -4.16 -24.33
C PHE A 359 -11.31 -4.70 -23.08
N GLY A 360 -11.23 -6.02 -22.95
CA GLY A 360 -10.50 -6.69 -21.89
C GLY A 360 -9.02 -6.35 -21.86
N VAL A 361 -8.34 -6.43 -23.01
CA VAL A 361 -6.92 -6.05 -23.15
C VAL A 361 -6.74 -4.56 -22.85
N MET A 362 -7.60 -3.68 -23.37
CA MET A 362 -7.53 -2.24 -23.10
C MET A 362 -7.63 -1.90 -21.61
N LYS A 363 -8.49 -2.61 -20.88
CA LYS A 363 -8.63 -2.46 -19.42
C LYS A 363 -7.34 -2.86 -18.68
N VAL A 364 -6.68 -3.94 -19.12
CA VAL A 364 -5.42 -4.41 -18.54
C VAL A 364 -4.29 -3.43 -18.83
N VAL A 365 -4.16 -2.96 -20.08
CA VAL A 365 -3.15 -1.96 -20.49
C VAL A 365 -3.28 -0.70 -19.64
N LYS A 366 -4.50 -0.23 -19.37
CA LYS A 366 -4.74 0.94 -18.52
C LYS A 366 -4.23 0.76 -17.09
N ARG A 367 -4.23 -0.47 -16.56
CA ARG A 367 -3.85 -0.78 -15.16
C ARG A 367 -2.38 -1.11 -14.98
N TRP A 368 -1.70 -1.59 -16.03
CA TRP A 368 -0.32 -2.07 -15.95
C TRP A 368 0.64 -1.04 -15.36
N ASP A 369 0.45 0.25 -15.67
CA ASP A 369 1.34 1.30 -15.20
C ASP A 369 0.54 2.52 -14.70
N THR A 370 -0.25 2.29 -13.65
CA THR A 370 -1.07 3.33 -13.01
C THR A 370 -0.20 4.49 -12.50
N ALA A 371 1.00 4.20 -11.97
CA ALA A 371 1.90 5.20 -11.42
C ALA A 371 2.48 6.12 -12.50
N ALA A 372 3.07 5.58 -13.57
CA ALA A 372 3.58 6.44 -14.64
C ALA A 372 2.45 7.04 -15.49
N TYR A 373 1.28 6.41 -15.56
CA TYR A 373 0.08 7.04 -16.13
C TYR A 373 -0.32 8.30 -15.34
N ASN A 374 -0.34 8.24 -14.01
CA ASN A 374 -0.65 9.39 -13.16
C ASN A 374 0.40 10.51 -13.30
N LEU A 375 1.69 10.18 -13.39
CA LEU A 375 2.77 11.13 -13.70
C LEU A 375 2.55 11.80 -15.06
N ARG A 376 2.34 11.02 -16.13
CA ARG A 376 2.11 11.53 -17.49
C ARG A 376 0.90 12.47 -17.50
N LYS A 377 -0.22 12.06 -16.92
CA LYS A 377 -1.45 12.84 -16.83
C LYS A 377 -1.28 14.14 -16.03
N LYS A 378 -0.48 14.13 -14.94
CA LYS A 378 -0.21 15.34 -14.16
C LYS A 378 0.69 16.31 -14.95
N ILE A 379 1.72 15.80 -15.61
CA ILE A 379 2.60 16.60 -16.48
C ILE A 379 1.82 17.22 -17.64
N GLU A 380 0.94 16.46 -18.28
CA GLU A 380 0.08 16.92 -19.38
C GLU A 380 -0.80 18.10 -18.92
N LYS A 381 -1.53 17.95 -17.82
CA LYS A 381 -2.34 19.05 -17.24
C LYS A 381 -1.54 20.32 -16.94
N VAL A 382 -0.33 20.16 -16.41
CA VAL A 382 0.57 21.30 -16.16
C VAL A 382 1.01 21.91 -17.48
N SER A 383 1.38 21.10 -18.46
CA SER A 383 1.76 21.57 -19.80
C SER A 383 0.62 22.36 -20.46
N ASP A 384 -0.61 21.84 -20.43
CA ASP A 384 -1.79 22.50 -21.01
C ASP A 384 -2.03 23.87 -20.38
N TYR A 385 -1.88 23.98 -19.05
CA TYR A 385 -1.99 25.25 -18.34
C TYR A 385 -0.88 26.24 -18.73
N LEU A 386 0.35 25.77 -18.89
CA LEU A 386 1.48 26.60 -19.32
C LEU A 386 1.32 27.08 -20.76
N ASP A 387 0.73 26.26 -21.62
CA ASP A 387 0.40 26.61 -23.00
C ASP A 387 -0.74 27.63 -23.05
N TYR A 388 -1.78 27.45 -22.23
CA TYR A 388 -2.88 28.42 -22.11
C TYR A 388 -2.40 29.79 -21.61
N THR A 389 -1.49 29.82 -20.64
CA THR A 389 -0.90 31.05 -20.07
C THR A 389 0.24 31.65 -20.91
N GLN A 390 0.60 31.03 -22.03
CA GLN A 390 1.69 31.47 -22.91
C GLN A 390 3.02 31.66 -22.18
N THR A 391 3.34 30.72 -21.28
CA THR A 391 4.55 30.82 -20.45
C THR A 391 5.83 30.72 -21.32
N PRO A 392 6.85 31.56 -21.11
CA PRO A 392 8.13 31.47 -21.83
C PRO A 392 8.77 30.08 -21.75
N SER A 393 9.38 29.63 -22.84
CA SER A 393 9.95 28.26 -22.97
C SER A 393 10.96 27.91 -21.87
N ALA A 394 11.75 28.88 -21.41
CA ALA A 394 12.71 28.71 -20.32
C ALA A 394 12.01 28.37 -18.99
N LEU A 395 10.96 29.12 -18.61
CA LEU A 395 10.20 28.87 -17.38
C LEU A 395 9.38 27.58 -17.48
N ARG A 396 8.83 27.28 -18.67
CA ARG A 396 8.16 25.99 -18.94
C ARG A 396 9.10 24.80 -18.69
N ALA A 397 10.32 24.85 -19.23
CA ALA A 397 11.31 23.79 -19.03
C ALA A 397 11.67 23.62 -17.54
N GLN A 398 11.79 24.73 -16.80
CA GLN A 398 12.04 24.69 -15.35
C GLN A 398 10.90 24.03 -14.57
N ILE A 399 9.64 24.43 -14.82
CA ILE A 399 8.47 23.87 -14.13
C ILE A 399 8.33 22.37 -14.42
N LEU A 400 8.50 21.95 -15.69
CA LEU A 400 8.42 20.54 -16.06
C LEU A 400 9.58 19.72 -15.46
N SER A 401 10.78 20.30 -15.37
CA SER A 401 11.93 19.68 -14.72
C SER A 401 11.66 19.46 -13.22
N TYR A 402 11.10 20.47 -12.53
CA TYR A 402 10.72 20.38 -11.12
C TYR A 402 9.78 19.20 -10.85
N TYR A 403 8.68 19.05 -11.59
CA TYR A 403 7.74 17.93 -11.38
C TYR A 403 8.36 16.55 -11.65
N LYS A 404 9.26 16.44 -12.63
CA LYS A 404 10.00 15.19 -12.89
C LYS A 404 10.91 14.84 -11.73
N HIS A 405 11.64 15.82 -11.18
CA HIS A 405 12.50 15.61 -10.02
C HIS A 405 11.71 15.32 -8.74
N LEU A 406 10.55 15.97 -8.54
CA LEU A 406 9.64 15.70 -7.43
C LEU A 406 9.16 14.24 -7.44
N TRP A 407 8.77 13.72 -8.61
CA TRP A 407 8.40 12.31 -8.77
C TRP A 407 9.56 11.36 -8.45
N LYS A 408 10.78 11.69 -8.86
CA LYS A 408 11.97 10.88 -8.55
C LYS A 408 12.24 10.80 -7.05
N MET A 409 11.94 11.87 -6.31
CA MET A 409 12.13 11.93 -4.85
C MET A 409 11.02 11.19 -4.10
N CYS A 410 9.76 11.44 -4.43
CA CYS A 410 8.63 11.02 -3.60
C CYS A 410 7.82 9.85 -4.17
N HIS A 411 8.01 9.51 -5.45
CA HIS A 411 7.13 8.61 -6.23
C HIS A 411 5.63 8.94 -6.08
N SER A 412 5.33 10.20 -5.75
CA SER A 412 4.01 10.73 -5.45
C SER A 412 4.01 12.24 -5.72
N PHE A 413 2.85 12.77 -6.09
CA PHE A 413 2.63 14.22 -6.23
C PHE A 413 1.89 14.84 -5.05
N SER A 414 1.49 14.01 -4.07
CA SER A 414 0.74 14.48 -2.90
C SER A 414 1.71 14.77 -1.76
N PRO A 415 1.86 16.03 -1.33
CA PRO A 415 2.63 16.38 -0.15
C PRO A 415 2.04 15.78 1.14
N ASP A 416 0.73 15.53 1.16
CA ASP A 416 -0.02 15.06 2.35
C ASP A 416 -0.06 13.53 2.50
N GLY A 417 0.82 12.81 1.78
CA GLY A 417 0.93 11.36 1.91
C GLY A 417 -0.31 10.61 1.45
N GLY A 418 -0.80 10.84 0.21
CA GLY A 418 -2.13 10.41 -0.25
C GLY A 418 -2.62 8.97 0.03
N PHE A 419 -1.76 7.95 0.18
CA PHE A 419 -2.15 6.63 0.70
C PHE A 419 -1.68 6.39 2.15
N LEU A 420 -0.68 7.15 2.58
CA LEU A 420 -0.18 7.17 3.95
C LEU A 420 -1.24 7.70 4.90
N SER A 421 -2.04 8.69 4.49
CA SER A 421 -3.17 9.21 5.27
C SER A 421 -4.23 8.14 5.59
N ASP A 422 -4.36 7.11 4.76
CA ASP A 422 -5.29 5.99 4.96
C ASP A 422 -4.73 4.95 5.95
N LEU A 423 -3.43 5.00 6.26
CA LEU A 423 -2.81 4.11 7.24
C LEU A 423 -3.13 4.56 8.66
N PRO A 424 -3.28 3.64 9.63
CA PRO A 424 -3.26 3.98 11.04
C PRO A 424 -1.98 4.76 11.42
N LEU A 425 -2.10 5.75 12.30
CA LEU A 425 -1.02 6.68 12.67
C LEU A 425 0.28 5.97 13.08
N GLU A 426 0.21 4.86 13.82
CA GLU A 426 1.39 4.09 14.21
C GLU A 426 2.14 3.48 13.01
N LEU A 427 1.41 3.01 11.99
CA LEU A 427 2.01 2.45 10.78
C LEU A 427 2.55 3.56 9.88
N GLN A 428 1.90 4.72 9.86
CA GLN A 428 2.44 5.91 9.20
C GLN A 428 3.78 6.30 9.81
N HIS A 429 3.86 6.44 11.14
CA HIS A 429 5.10 6.79 11.84
C HIS A 429 6.21 5.78 11.56
N LYS A 430 5.92 4.48 11.62
CA LYS A 430 6.92 3.43 11.30
C LYS A 430 7.40 3.49 9.85
N LEU A 431 6.49 3.67 8.90
CA LEU A 431 6.82 3.72 7.48
C LEU A 431 7.62 4.98 7.15
N THR A 432 7.16 6.15 7.59
CA THR A 432 7.84 7.44 7.38
C THR A 432 9.21 7.44 8.05
N PHE A 433 9.31 6.89 9.27
CA PHE A 433 10.61 6.67 9.93
C PHE A 433 11.53 5.79 9.09
N SER A 434 11.03 4.68 8.53
CA SER A 434 11.85 3.76 7.72
C SER A 434 12.36 4.39 6.41
N ILE A 435 11.53 5.19 5.75
CA ILE A 435 11.87 5.87 4.49
C ILE A 435 12.95 6.94 4.74
N ASN A 436 12.76 7.74 5.78
CA ASN A 436 13.63 8.86 6.10
C ASN A 436 14.78 8.49 7.06
N TYR A 437 14.90 7.21 7.46
CA TYR A 437 15.94 6.75 8.39
C TYR A 437 17.36 7.06 7.89
N ALA A 438 17.59 6.97 6.58
CA ALA A 438 18.87 7.31 5.98
C ALA A 438 19.23 8.79 6.19
N LEU A 439 18.25 9.69 6.10
CA LEU A 439 18.45 11.11 6.37
C LEU A 439 18.76 11.35 7.85
N VAL A 440 18.01 10.70 8.74
CA VAL A 440 18.21 10.76 10.19
C VAL A 440 19.63 10.33 10.60
N GLN A 441 20.19 9.32 9.94
CA GLN A 441 21.56 8.89 10.20
C GLN A 441 22.61 9.89 9.72
N LYS A 442 22.37 10.54 8.57
CA LYS A 442 23.31 11.47 7.95
C LYS A 442 23.35 12.83 8.66
N VAL A 443 22.18 13.34 9.07
CA VAL A 443 22.04 14.71 9.55
C VAL A 443 22.54 14.85 10.99
N GLY A 444 23.51 15.76 11.20
CA GLY A 444 24.18 15.95 12.49
C GLY A 444 23.26 16.31 13.65
N ILE A 445 22.23 17.15 13.44
CA ILE A 445 21.34 17.58 14.53
C ILE A 445 20.52 16.41 15.11
N PHE A 446 20.15 15.44 14.26
CA PHE A 446 19.42 14.25 14.69
C PHE A 446 20.29 13.21 15.39
N GLN A 447 21.61 13.27 15.21
CA GLN A 447 22.54 12.39 15.93
C GLN A 447 22.57 12.71 17.43
N ALA A 448 22.36 13.99 17.81
CA ALA A 448 22.31 14.41 19.21
C ALA A 448 21.13 13.82 19.98
N VAL A 449 20.00 13.60 19.30
CA VAL A 449 18.73 13.08 19.86
C VAL A 449 18.45 11.62 19.46
N ARG A 450 19.48 10.89 19.00
CA ARG A 450 19.31 9.53 18.45
C ARG A 450 18.71 8.52 19.44
N GLN A 451 18.88 8.74 20.74
CA GLN A 451 18.35 7.87 21.79
C GLN A 451 16.84 8.04 22.01
N GLU A 452 16.26 9.14 21.53
CA GLU A 452 14.86 9.52 21.74
C GLU A 452 14.00 9.08 20.56
N THR A 453 13.72 7.78 20.47
CA THR A 453 13.07 7.16 19.30
C THR A 453 11.68 7.72 18.99
N HIS A 454 10.93 8.15 20.01
CA HIS A 454 9.59 8.72 19.84
C HIS A 454 9.64 10.12 19.24
N PHE A 455 10.50 11.00 19.78
CA PHE A 455 10.75 12.33 19.24
C PHE A 455 11.20 12.24 17.77
N LEU A 456 12.14 11.33 17.51
CA LEU A 456 12.71 11.11 16.18
C LEU A 456 11.68 10.58 15.17
N ALA A 457 10.77 9.71 15.59
CA ALA A 457 9.69 9.24 14.72
C ALA A 457 8.71 10.37 14.38
N ASN A 458 8.38 11.22 15.34
CA ASN A 458 7.43 12.32 15.15
C ASN A 458 8.01 13.45 14.30
N ILE A 459 9.27 13.86 14.54
CA ILE A 459 9.92 14.89 13.71
C ILE A 459 10.04 14.44 12.26
N VAL A 460 10.39 13.18 12.04
CA VAL A 460 10.50 12.59 10.71
C VAL A 460 9.14 12.51 9.99
N ALA A 461 8.05 12.35 10.75
CA ALA A 461 6.70 12.37 10.20
C ALA A 461 6.26 13.77 9.73
N LEU A 462 6.81 14.84 10.33
CA LEU A 462 6.53 16.23 9.96
C LEU A 462 7.43 16.76 8.82
N LEU A 463 8.50 16.05 8.47
CA LEU A 463 9.40 16.45 7.38
C LEU A 463 8.70 16.41 6.02
N ARG A 464 8.68 17.54 5.33
CA ARG A 464 8.09 17.67 3.99
C ARG A 464 9.18 17.68 2.91
N PRO A 465 9.11 16.80 1.89
CA PRO A 465 10.10 16.79 0.83
C PRO A 465 9.97 18.04 -0.06
N ARG A 466 11.11 18.60 -0.44
CA ARG A 466 11.23 19.76 -1.33
C ARG A 466 12.34 19.55 -2.35
N VAL A 467 12.06 19.86 -3.61
CA VAL A 467 13.07 19.91 -4.68
C VAL A 467 13.38 21.36 -5.01
N CYS A 468 14.67 21.67 -5.10
CA CYS A 468 15.17 22.97 -5.54
C CYS A 468 16.02 22.80 -6.80
N LEU A 469 15.78 23.65 -7.80
CA LEU A 469 16.53 23.65 -9.05
C LEU A 469 17.78 24.54 -8.94
N PRO A 470 18.83 24.32 -9.77
CA PRO A 470 20.01 25.17 -9.79
C PRO A 470 19.67 26.65 -9.97
N GLY A 471 20.37 27.52 -9.25
CA GLY A 471 20.19 28.98 -9.25
C GLY A 471 19.02 29.49 -8.40
N GLN A 472 18.22 28.61 -7.78
CA GLN A 472 17.16 29.04 -6.86
C GLN A 472 17.75 29.48 -5.51
N ILE A 473 17.25 30.59 -4.98
CA ILE A 473 17.56 31.09 -3.64
C ILE A 473 16.59 30.44 -2.66
N LEU A 474 17.12 29.77 -1.62
CA LEU A 474 16.32 29.11 -0.60
C LEU A 474 16.14 29.98 0.64
N LEU A 475 17.18 30.74 0.97
CA LEU A 475 17.20 31.58 2.15
C LEU A 475 17.96 32.86 1.81
N ARG A 476 17.41 34.01 2.17
CA ARG A 476 17.98 35.33 1.86
C ARG A 476 18.54 35.97 3.13
N ALA A 477 19.69 36.63 3.00
CA ALA A 477 20.29 37.35 4.10
C ALA A 477 19.31 38.42 4.65
N HIS A 478 19.28 38.56 5.96
CA HIS A 478 18.49 39.53 6.73
C HIS A 478 16.97 39.40 6.59
N SER A 479 16.48 38.30 6.03
CA SER A 479 15.05 37.95 6.03
C SER A 479 14.78 36.76 6.94
N GLY A 480 13.75 36.85 7.77
CA GLY A 480 13.31 35.71 8.58
C GLY A 480 12.85 34.53 7.71
N SER A 481 13.07 33.31 8.20
CA SER A 481 12.63 32.08 7.55
C SER A 481 11.98 31.18 8.59
N SER A 482 10.69 30.90 8.43
CA SER A 482 9.94 29.97 9.30
C SER A 482 10.18 28.50 8.94
N GLU A 483 11.29 28.19 8.24
CA GLU A 483 11.58 26.88 7.68
C GLU A 483 13.03 26.47 7.99
N MET A 484 13.21 25.26 8.51
CA MET A 484 14.51 24.60 8.63
C MET A 484 14.67 23.60 7.49
N PHE A 485 15.86 23.55 6.90
CA PHE A 485 16.15 22.72 5.73
C PHE A 485 17.19 21.64 6.05
N PHE A 486 16.92 20.42 5.59
CA PHE A 486 17.81 19.27 5.69
C PHE A 486 18.21 18.78 4.30
N ILE A 487 19.51 18.62 4.05
CA ILE A 487 20.02 18.27 2.72
C ILE A 487 20.14 16.74 2.60
N ASP A 488 19.31 16.12 1.76
CA ASP A 488 19.49 14.70 1.39
C ASP A 488 20.53 14.56 0.27
N LYS A 489 20.35 15.30 -0.83
CA LYS A 489 21.20 15.26 -2.03
C LYS A 489 21.39 16.63 -2.66
N GLY A 490 22.58 16.88 -3.19
CA GLY A 490 22.92 18.12 -3.89
C GLY A 490 23.92 18.99 -3.16
N GLU A 491 24.14 20.18 -3.70
CA GLU A 491 25.15 21.14 -3.26
C GLU A 491 24.58 22.57 -3.33
N LEU A 492 24.77 23.32 -2.25
CA LEU A 492 24.30 24.70 -2.09
C LEU A 492 25.46 25.60 -1.70
N SER A 493 25.51 26.81 -2.24
CA SER A 493 26.49 27.82 -1.87
C SER A 493 25.87 28.85 -0.93
N VAL A 494 26.64 29.18 0.12
CA VAL A 494 26.33 30.25 1.08
C VAL A 494 27.10 31.49 0.63
N LEU A 495 26.37 32.54 0.28
CA LEU A 495 26.88 33.78 -0.29
C LEU A 495 26.90 34.90 0.76
N ASP A 496 27.97 35.69 0.74
CA ASP A 496 28.05 36.95 1.50
C ASP A 496 27.22 38.07 0.83
N SER A 497 27.25 39.27 1.41
CA SER A 497 26.60 40.46 0.86
C SER A 497 27.14 40.90 -0.50
N ASN A 498 28.33 40.43 -0.89
CA ASN A 498 29.01 40.71 -2.16
C ASN A 498 28.86 39.55 -3.17
N GLU A 499 27.95 38.60 -2.92
CA GLU A 499 27.72 37.39 -3.72
C GLU A 499 28.92 36.44 -3.85
N ASN A 500 29.91 36.55 -2.95
CA ASN A 500 31.02 35.60 -2.91
C ASN A 500 30.64 34.35 -2.12
N VAL A 501 31.06 33.19 -2.61
CA VAL A 501 30.87 31.91 -1.92
C VAL A 501 31.74 31.85 -0.66
N VAL A 502 31.09 31.92 0.50
CA VAL A 502 31.73 31.84 1.83
C VAL A 502 31.90 30.37 2.25
N SER A 503 30.89 29.56 1.98
CA SER A 503 30.90 28.13 2.29
C SER A 503 29.95 27.37 1.37
N THR A 504 30.12 26.06 1.33
CA THR A 504 29.31 25.17 0.50
C THR A 504 28.69 24.09 1.36
N LEU A 505 27.37 23.96 1.31
CA LEU A 505 26.59 22.98 2.02
C LEU A 505 26.34 21.73 1.15
N ARG A 506 26.48 20.56 1.76
CA ARG A 506 26.40 19.25 1.10
C ARG A 506 25.48 18.29 1.87
N GLU A 507 25.30 17.10 1.31
CA GLU A 507 24.49 16.02 1.87
C GLU A 507 24.77 15.77 3.36
N GLY A 508 23.70 15.66 4.16
CA GLY A 508 23.78 15.47 5.61
C GLY A 508 23.97 16.75 6.43
N GLN A 509 24.12 17.91 5.79
CA GLN A 509 24.09 19.20 6.47
C GLN A 509 22.67 19.77 6.50
N TYR A 510 22.47 20.77 7.35
CA TYR A 510 21.19 21.46 7.56
C TYR A 510 21.45 22.96 7.70
N PHE A 511 20.42 23.77 7.50
CA PHE A 511 20.48 25.23 7.64
C PHE A 511 19.10 25.83 7.95
N GLY A 512 19.07 27.11 8.35
CA GLY A 512 17.83 27.81 8.73
C GLY A 512 17.43 27.65 10.19
N GLU A 513 18.23 26.93 10.97
CA GLU A 513 17.99 26.63 12.38
C GLU A 513 18.04 27.86 13.29
N LEU A 514 18.85 28.85 12.92
CA LEU A 514 19.11 30.02 13.76
C LEU A 514 17.87 30.89 13.98
N PHE A 515 17.04 31.02 12.96
CA PHE A 515 15.82 31.82 13.06
C PHE A 515 14.78 31.13 13.92
N ILE A 516 14.59 29.82 13.74
CA ILE A 516 13.62 29.03 14.51
C ILE A 516 14.04 28.91 15.98
N LEU A 517 15.31 28.63 16.26
CA LEU A 517 15.79 28.37 17.63
C LEU A 517 16.06 29.64 18.44
N TYR A 518 16.53 30.71 17.79
CA TYR A 518 17.01 31.92 18.48
C TYR A 518 16.36 33.21 17.99
N GLY A 519 15.47 33.17 17.00
CA GLY A 519 14.92 34.37 16.37
C GLY A 519 15.94 35.20 15.60
N ILE A 520 17.12 34.64 15.30
CA ILE A 520 18.21 35.37 14.65
C ILE A 520 18.04 35.29 13.13
N CYS A 521 17.91 36.45 12.48
CA CYS A 521 17.87 36.51 11.03
C CYS A 521 19.19 36.00 10.42
N PRO A 522 19.12 35.24 9.31
CA PRO A 522 20.30 34.77 8.62
C PRO A 522 21.19 35.92 8.14
N THR A 523 22.51 35.75 8.22
CA THR A 523 23.48 36.76 7.77
C THR A 523 23.93 36.56 6.32
N HIS A 524 23.63 35.41 5.73
CA HIS A 524 24.09 35.00 4.40
C HIS A 524 22.92 34.49 3.54
N THR A 525 23.09 34.53 2.23
CA THR A 525 22.10 34.02 1.27
C THR A 525 22.49 32.60 0.84
N VAL A 526 21.53 31.67 0.76
CA VAL A 526 21.79 30.28 0.36
C VAL A 526 21.17 30.03 -1.01
N VAL A 527 21.98 29.56 -1.96
CA VAL A 527 21.60 29.31 -3.36
C VAL A 527 21.94 27.87 -3.75
N ALA A 528 21.07 27.22 -4.51
CA ALA A 528 21.32 25.88 -5.03
C ALA A 528 22.29 25.91 -6.22
N ASP A 529 23.42 25.21 -6.14
CA ASP A 529 24.36 25.06 -7.26
C ASP A 529 23.93 23.94 -8.20
N THR A 530 23.32 22.89 -7.63
CA THR A 530 22.82 21.71 -8.33
C THR A 530 21.34 21.47 -8.01
N THR A 531 20.71 20.50 -8.66
CA THR A 531 19.36 20.08 -8.26
C THR A 531 19.41 19.45 -6.87
N CYS A 532 18.86 20.15 -5.88
CA CYS A 532 18.89 19.76 -4.49
C CYS A 532 17.59 19.08 -4.07
N TYR A 533 17.72 17.98 -3.32
CA TYR A 533 16.62 17.24 -2.69
C TYR A 533 16.71 17.48 -1.20
N LEU A 534 15.71 18.14 -0.65
CA LEU A 534 15.70 18.67 0.69
C LEU A 534 14.48 18.19 1.45
N TYR A 535 14.55 18.22 2.77
CA TYR A 535 13.39 18.10 3.64
C TYR A 535 13.23 19.38 4.44
N ILE A 536 11.99 19.83 4.58
CA ILE A 536 11.62 21.04 5.30
C ILE A 536 10.89 20.66 6.58
N LEU A 537 11.27 21.32 7.68
CA LEU A 537 10.48 21.36 8.91
C LEU A 537 10.00 22.79 9.13
N GLN A 538 8.68 22.97 9.26
CA GLN A 538 8.08 24.27 9.54
C GLN A 538 8.29 24.65 11.01
N GLN A 539 8.37 25.94 11.28
CA GLN A 539 8.48 26.47 12.64
C GLN A 539 7.31 26.01 13.53
N GLU A 540 6.09 26.11 13.03
CA GLU A 540 4.87 25.69 13.76
C GLU A 540 4.92 24.20 14.15
N ASP A 541 5.38 23.35 13.23
CA ASP A 541 5.54 21.91 13.44
C ASP A 541 6.67 21.62 14.46
N PHE A 542 7.73 22.43 14.45
CA PHE A 542 8.83 22.33 15.41
C PHE A 542 8.39 22.76 16.82
N ASP A 543 7.70 23.89 16.95
CA ASP A 543 7.22 24.42 18.23
C ASP A 543 6.28 23.42 18.91
N LEU A 544 5.35 22.83 18.15
CA LEU A 544 4.44 21.79 18.65
C LEU A 544 5.18 20.55 19.17
N LEU A 545 6.28 20.16 18.52
CA LEU A 545 7.12 19.06 19.00
C LEU A 545 7.88 19.41 20.27
N MET A 546 8.35 20.65 20.39
CA MET A 546 9.07 21.12 21.58
C MET A 546 8.16 21.19 22.80
N ASP A 547 6.88 21.54 22.63
CA ASP A 547 5.88 21.48 23.70
C ASP A 547 5.64 20.06 24.20
N GLN A 548 5.74 19.06 23.31
CA GLN A 548 5.52 17.65 23.64
C GLN A 548 6.75 16.97 24.23
N TYR A 549 7.96 17.36 23.81
CA TYR A 549 9.23 16.72 24.19
C TYR A 549 10.30 17.77 24.57
N PRO A 550 10.11 18.53 25.66
CA PRO A 550 11.00 19.61 26.06
C PRO A 550 12.42 19.14 26.41
N GLU A 551 12.59 17.87 26.81
CA GLU A 551 13.90 17.27 27.06
C GLU A 551 14.78 17.19 25.80
N SER A 552 14.18 16.92 24.64
CA SER A 552 14.89 16.82 23.35
C SER A 552 15.45 18.17 22.89
N LEU A 553 14.80 19.28 23.27
CA LEU A 553 15.25 20.65 22.95
C LEU A 553 16.68 20.86 23.43
N VAL A 554 17.01 20.39 24.63
CA VAL A 554 18.36 20.52 25.21
C VAL A 554 19.38 19.77 24.35
N GLY A 555 19.03 18.57 23.87
CA GLY A 555 19.85 17.78 22.96
C GLY A 555 20.10 18.50 21.62
N ILE A 556 19.04 19.08 21.03
CA ILE A 556 19.10 19.82 19.77
C ILE A 556 19.94 21.09 19.92
N LEU A 557 19.71 21.89 20.97
CA LEU A 557 20.45 23.11 21.25
C LEU A 557 21.94 22.82 21.47
N ASN A 558 22.27 21.79 22.24
CA ASN A 558 23.66 21.35 22.41
C ASN A 558 24.28 20.88 21.09
N GLY A 559 23.52 20.18 20.25
CA GLY A 559 23.94 19.79 18.91
C GLY A 559 24.31 21.00 18.04
N VAL A 560 23.43 22.02 18.02
CA VAL A 560 23.64 23.27 17.28
C VAL A 560 24.85 24.04 17.82
N LEU A 561 24.96 24.21 19.13
CA LEU A 561 26.09 24.90 19.78
C LEU A 561 27.42 24.18 19.54
N SER A 562 27.43 22.85 19.54
CA SER A 562 28.63 22.06 19.20
C SER A 562 29.05 22.21 17.74
N GLY A 563 28.09 22.50 16.85
CA GLY A 563 28.34 22.84 15.44
C GLY A 563 29.07 24.17 15.29
N PHE A 564 28.71 25.18 16.09
CA PHE A 564 29.38 26.50 16.08
C PHE A 564 30.81 26.47 16.61
N GLN A 565 31.16 25.53 17.49
CA GLN A 565 32.50 25.40 18.05
C GLN A 565 33.51 24.71 17.11
N LYS A 566 33.05 24.12 16.00
CA LYS A 566 33.97 23.59 14.98
C LYS A 566 34.35 24.74 14.05
N PRO A 567 35.66 25.08 13.90
CA PRO A 567 36.07 26.08 12.93
C PRO A 567 35.60 25.65 11.53
N PRO A 568 35.30 26.61 10.63
CA PRO A 568 35.00 26.27 9.24
C PRO A 568 36.14 25.40 8.74
N ILE A 569 35.81 24.23 8.19
CA ILE A 569 36.80 23.33 7.60
C ILE A 569 37.58 24.16 6.61
N SER A 570 38.83 24.49 6.98
CA SER A 570 39.73 25.30 6.18
C SER A 570 39.77 24.65 4.81
N GLY A 571 39.29 25.37 3.80
CA GLY A 571 39.35 24.94 2.43
C GLY A 571 40.76 24.46 2.14
N ARG A 572 40.90 23.17 1.85
CA ARG A 572 42.09 22.66 1.19
C ARG A 572 42.08 23.38 -0.15
N ARG A 573 42.87 24.46 -0.28
CA ARG A 573 43.22 25.06 -1.56
C ARG A 573 43.86 23.95 -2.39
N GLN A 574 43.06 23.19 -3.12
CA GLN A 574 43.54 22.51 -4.30
C GLN A 574 43.69 23.62 -5.33
N SER A 575 44.94 24.07 -5.47
CA SER A 575 45.37 24.85 -6.62
C SER A 575 44.86 24.17 -7.88
N PHE A 576 43.91 24.82 -8.57
CA PHE A 576 43.58 24.47 -9.95
C PHE A 576 44.82 24.73 -10.81
N HIS A 577 45.68 23.72 -10.95
CA HIS A 577 46.50 23.62 -12.13
C HIS A 577 45.60 23.16 -13.27
N ALA A 578 45.38 24.04 -14.24
CA ALA A 578 44.74 23.71 -15.50
C ALA A 578 45.50 22.54 -16.17
N GLN A 579 45.00 21.32 -16.01
CA GLN A 579 45.39 20.21 -16.87
C GLN A 579 44.60 20.33 -18.18
N LYS A 580 45.32 20.72 -19.24
CA LYS A 580 44.87 20.55 -20.62
C LYS A 580 44.43 19.09 -20.85
N PRO A 581 43.35 18.85 -21.62
CA PRO A 581 42.94 17.48 -21.95
C PRO A 581 44.03 16.79 -22.78
N PRO A 582 44.31 15.49 -22.56
CA PRO A 582 45.27 14.78 -23.39
C PRO A 582 44.67 14.54 -24.76
N ILE A 583 45.31 15.12 -25.77
CA ILE A 583 45.17 14.70 -27.16
C ILE A 583 45.77 13.28 -27.22
N SER A 584 44.93 12.27 -27.38
CA SER A 584 45.37 10.98 -27.91
C SER A 584 44.41 10.54 -29.00
N GLY A 585 44.88 10.69 -30.24
CA GLY A 585 44.26 10.04 -31.39
C GLY A 585 44.52 8.55 -31.32
N ARG A 586 43.46 7.75 -31.38
CA ARG A 586 43.54 6.41 -31.95
C ARG A 586 42.23 6.10 -32.66
N ARG A 587 42.31 6.12 -33.99
CA ARG A 587 41.31 5.60 -34.93
C ARG A 587 40.91 4.18 -34.53
N GLN A 588 39.63 3.94 -34.29
CA GLN A 588 39.00 2.66 -34.64
C GLN A 588 37.62 2.96 -35.24
N SER A 589 37.50 2.56 -36.50
CA SER A 589 36.36 2.64 -37.40
C SER A 589 35.20 1.76 -36.93
N PHE A 590 34.00 2.34 -36.81
CA PHE A 590 32.75 1.57 -36.80
C PHE A 590 31.99 1.81 -38.10
N HIS A 591 31.78 0.72 -38.83
CA HIS A 591 30.93 0.64 -40.02
C HIS A 591 29.49 1.05 -39.68
N ALA A 592 28.96 2.02 -40.42
CA ALA A 592 27.54 2.32 -40.46
C ALA A 592 26.82 1.32 -41.38
N GLN A 593 25.92 0.49 -40.84
CA GLN A 593 24.91 -0.22 -41.63
C GLN A 593 23.72 0.71 -41.86
N LYS A 594 23.40 0.93 -43.14
CA LYS A 594 22.22 1.66 -43.64
C LYS A 594 20.91 0.90 -43.32
N PRO A 595 19.77 1.59 -43.25
CA PRO A 595 18.44 0.96 -43.15
C PRO A 595 17.98 0.46 -44.53
N PRO A 596 17.14 -0.60 -44.61
CA PRO A 596 16.52 -0.99 -45.88
C PRO A 596 15.21 -0.23 -46.09
N ILE A 597 15.04 0.29 -47.31
CA ILE A 597 13.76 0.72 -47.88
C ILE A 597 13.36 -0.33 -48.93
N SER A 598 12.18 -0.91 -48.70
CA SER A 598 11.21 -1.57 -49.59
C SER A 598 11.66 -2.50 -50.74
N GLY A 599 11.15 -3.73 -50.68
CA GLY A 599 10.67 -4.52 -51.81
C GLY A 599 9.30 -5.07 -51.46
#